data_AF-A0A369T2H5-F1
#
_entry.id   AF-A0A369T2H5-F1
#
_cell.length_a   1.000
_cell.length_b   1.000
_cell.length_c   1.000
_cell.angle_alpha   90.00
_cell.angle_beta   90.00
_cell.angle_gamma   90.00
#
_symmetry.space_group_name_H-M   'P 1'
#
loop_
_entity.id
_entity.type
_entity.pdbx_description
1 polymer ?
#
loop_
_entity_poly.entity_id
_entity_poly.type
_entity_poly.pdbx_seq_one_letter_code
_entity_poly.pdbx_strand_id
1 'polypeptide(L)'
;MIGILEVGKRSFEQYKKDIFSGILYGLATLLVGALSLIPILGAFIWAYLGPRIANWYYNKTIGNIKTDYSLAFKVWLIAGLVFHLVILVTLFYAGIGLGISLAKGFGGFAMDQYIGMFAKLGALLGILLLVFFVFSLLYVYTLYASVLGKIDKIKIEPKKSVYLTVYFIVWSILLAIIAGILGAIPFIGWILVIVYQLFFMYPLLALIGANFVLSS
;
A
#
# COMPACT_ATOMS: atom_id res chain seq x y z
N MET A 1 -22.47 4.48 -9.53
CA MET A 1 -21.15 4.86 -8.99
C MET A 1 -21.21 6.33 -8.65
N ILE A 2 -20.89 6.68 -7.40
CA ILE A 2 -20.74 8.06 -6.92
C ILE A 2 -19.67 8.81 -7.75
N GLY A 3 -19.65 10.14 -7.74
CA GLY A 3 -18.62 10.92 -8.45
C GLY A 3 -17.28 10.99 -7.68
N ILE A 4 -16.16 11.12 -8.40
CA ILE A 4 -14.80 11.24 -7.80
C ILE A 4 -14.70 12.41 -6.82
N LEU A 5 -15.24 13.58 -7.21
CA LEU A 5 -15.25 14.78 -6.38
C LEU A 5 -16.15 14.63 -5.16
N GLU A 6 -17.28 13.93 -5.32
CA GLU A 6 -18.24 13.70 -4.25
C GLU A 6 -17.65 12.76 -3.18
N VAL A 7 -16.95 11.70 -3.60
CA VAL A 7 -16.21 10.80 -2.67
C VAL A 7 -15.16 11.57 -1.88
N GLY A 8 -14.38 12.43 -2.55
CA GLY A 8 -13.38 13.21 -1.85
C GLY A 8 -13.97 14.22 -0.88
N LYS A 9 -15.02 14.95 -1.31
CA LYS A 9 -15.74 15.88 -0.43
C LYS A 9 -16.26 15.14 0.81
N ARG A 10 -16.93 14.00 0.62
CA ARG A 10 -17.44 13.19 1.74
C ARG A 10 -16.32 12.69 2.65
N SER A 11 -15.21 12.22 2.07
CA SER A 11 -14.05 11.74 2.82
C SER A 11 -13.41 12.86 3.65
N PHE A 12 -13.31 14.07 3.08
CA PHE A 12 -12.80 15.24 3.78
C PHE A 12 -13.74 15.68 4.92
N GLU A 13 -15.05 15.69 4.69
CA GLU A 13 -16.03 15.98 5.76
C GLU A 13 -15.97 14.95 6.90
N GLN A 14 -15.77 13.67 6.59
CA GLN A 14 -15.59 12.62 7.60
C GLN A 14 -14.27 12.77 8.36
N TYR A 15 -13.16 13.05 7.66
CA TYR A 15 -11.86 13.29 8.29
C TYR A 15 -11.92 14.48 9.27
N LYS A 16 -12.55 15.59 8.86
CA LYS A 16 -12.67 16.80 9.71
C LYS A 16 -13.45 16.56 11.01
N LYS A 17 -14.38 15.62 11.04
CA LYS A 17 -15.19 15.32 12.24
C LYS A 17 -14.35 14.72 13.37
N ASP A 18 -13.30 13.97 13.04
CA ASP A 18 -12.40 13.36 14.02
C ASP A 18 -10.97 13.29 13.46
N ILE A 19 -10.34 14.47 13.41
CA ILE A 19 -8.96 14.63 12.93
C ILE A 19 -7.99 13.82 13.78
N PHE A 20 -8.23 13.74 15.10
CA PHE A 20 -7.35 13.02 16.01
C PHE A 20 -7.32 11.53 15.69
N SER A 21 -8.48 10.90 15.43
CA SER A 21 -8.51 9.52 14.95
C SER A 21 -7.81 9.35 13.60
N GLY A 22 -7.86 10.35 12.71
CA GLY A 22 -7.09 10.35 11.46
C GLY A 22 -5.57 10.34 11.71
N ILE A 23 -5.07 11.20 12.59
CA ILE A 23 -3.65 11.25 12.97
C ILE A 23 -3.20 9.91 13.57
N LEU A 24 -3.98 9.37 14.52
CA LEU A 24 -3.68 8.08 15.14
C LEU A 24 -3.68 6.94 14.13
N TYR A 25 -4.60 6.96 13.16
CA TYR A 25 -4.60 6.00 12.06
C TYR A 25 -3.31 6.08 11.25
N GLY A 26 -2.87 7.28 10.85
CA GLY A 26 -1.63 7.47 10.10
C GLY A 26 -0.37 7.04 10.86
N LEU A 27 -0.30 7.29 12.17
CA LEU A 27 0.80 6.82 13.02
C LEU A 27 0.77 5.29 13.16
N ALA A 28 -0.40 4.69 13.37
CA ALA A 28 -0.56 3.26 13.48
C ALA A 28 -0.20 2.54 12.17
N THR A 29 -0.60 3.08 11.01
CA THR A 29 -0.21 2.51 9.71
C THR A 29 1.28 2.62 9.45
N LEU A 30 1.94 3.70 9.87
CA LEU A 30 3.40 3.83 9.79
C LEU A 30 4.10 2.76 10.65
N LEU A 31 3.70 2.61 11.91
CA LEU A 31 4.28 1.62 12.82
C LEU A 31 4.09 0.20 12.29
N VAL A 32 2.88 -0.14 11.84
CA VAL A 32 2.62 -1.43 11.20
C VAL A 32 3.44 -1.59 9.93
N GLY A 33 3.53 -0.56 9.10
CA GLY A 33 4.34 -0.56 7.87
C GLY A 33 5.81 -0.88 8.15
N ALA A 34 6.40 -0.25 9.18
CA ALA A 34 7.77 -0.50 9.60
C ALA A 34 7.97 -1.95 10.09
N LEU A 35 7.07 -2.46 10.95
CA LEU A 35 7.11 -3.85 11.41
C LEU A 35 6.88 -4.85 10.26
N SER A 36 6.18 -4.42 9.21
CA SER A 36 5.90 -5.20 8.02
C SER A 36 7.09 -5.30 7.06
N LEU A 37 8.23 -4.70 7.36
CA LEU A 37 9.45 -4.86 6.55
C LEU A 37 10.19 -6.18 6.83
N ILE A 38 9.84 -6.89 7.91
CA ILE A 38 10.43 -8.20 8.22
C ILE A 38 9.93 -9.21 7.18
N PRO A 39 10.81 -9.86 6.39
CA PRO A 39 10.38 -10.78 5.34
C PRO A 39 9.48 -11.90 5.88
N ILE A 40 8.37 -12.18 5.18
CA ILE A 40 7.32 -13.15 5.51
C ILE A 40 6.55 -12.82 6.80
N LEU A 41 7.23 -12.65 7.94
CA LEU A 41 6.60 -12.33 9.23
C LEU A 41 5.83 -11.00 9.16
N GLY A 42 6.38 -10.02 8.44
CA GLY A 42 5.76 -8.73 8.19
C GLY A 42 4.41 -8.85 7.48
N ALA A 43 4.23 -9.83 6.58
CA ALA A 43 2.96 -10.08 5.93
C ALA A 43 1.88 -10.50 6.93
N PHE A 44 2.23 -11.35 7.91
CA PHE A 44 1.31 -11.77 8.98
C PHE A 44 0.97 -10.61 9.92
N ILE A 45 1.96 -9.80 10.30
CA ILE A 45 1.75 -8.60 11.13
C ILE A 45 0.80 -7.63 10.43
N TRP A 46 1.08 -7.32 9.16
CA TRP A 46 0.23 -6.45 8.34
C TRP A 46 -1.19 -6.99 8.18
N ALA A 47 -1.33 -8.27 7.87
CA ALA A 47 -2.63 -8.92 7.69
C ALA A 47 -3.45 -8.98 8.98
N TYR A 48 -2.78 -9.09 10.12
CA TYR A 48 -3.44 -9.09 11.41
C TYR A 48 -3.85 -7.68 11.86
N LEU A 49 -2.91 -6.72 11.85
CA LEU A 49 -3.15 -5.38 12.39
C LEU A 49 -3.85 -4.45 11.40
N GLY A 50 -3.54 -4.56 10.10
CA GLY A 50 -4.06 -3.68 9.05
C GLY A 50 -5.59 -3.60 9.03
N PRO A 51 -6.33 -4.71 8.89
CA PRO A 51 -7.79 -4.71 8.94
C PRO A 51 -8.37 -4.15 10.24
N ARG A 52 -7.70 -4.37 11.38
CA ARG A 52 -8.15 -3.90 12.69
C ARG A 52 -8.01 -2.39 12.82
N ILE A 53 -6.86 -1.85 12.41
CA ILE A 53 -6.59 -0.40 12.41
C ILE A 53 -7.54 0.32 11.44
N ALA A 54 -7.71 -0.23 10.22
CA ALA A 54 -8.65 0.31 9.25
C ALA A 54 -10.09 0.27 9.76
N ASN A 55 -10.56 -0.86 10.31
CA ASN A 55 -11.91 -0.96 10.86
C ASN A 55 -12.13 -0.01 12.04
N TRP A 56 -11.14 0.14 12.93
CA TRP A 56 -11.21 1.09 14.04
C TRP A 56 -11.38 2.51 13.52
N TYR A 57 -10.58 2.91 12.54
CA TYR A 57 -10.66 4.24 11.95
C TYR A 57 -11.99 4.49 11.22
N TYR A 58 -12.46 3.51 10.44
CA TYR A 58 -13.75 3.60 9.76
C TYR A 58 -14.92 3.66 10.72
N ASN A 59 -14.89 2.94 11.85
CA ASN A 59 -15.95 3.06 12.85
C ASN A 59 -15.97 4.42 13.54
N LYS A 60 -14.82 5.10 13.67
CA LYS A 60 -14.76 6.46 14.23
C LYS A 60 -15.27 7.54 13.27
N THR A 61 -15.05 7.36 11.97
CA THR A 61 -15.31 8.41 10.96
C THR A 61 -16.56 8.18 10.12
N ILE A 62 -16.91 6.92 9.85
CA ILE A 62 -18.03 6.50 9.01
C ILE A 62 -19.14 5.88 9.88
N GLY A 63 -18.77 4.98 10.80
CA GLY A 63 -19.66 4.30 11.73
C GLY A 63 -20.21 2.94 11.25
N ASN A 64 -20.53 2.08 12.23
CA ASN A 64 -21.25 0.81 12.08
C ASN A 64 -20.65 -0.21 11.08
N ILE A 65 -19.33 -0.29 10.99
CA ILE A 65 -18.65 -1.29 10.16
C ILE A 65 -18.52 -2.60 10.92
N LYS A 66 -19.09 -3.67 10.34
CA LYS A 66 -19.01 -5.04 10.86
C LYS A 66 -18.02 -5.86 10.01
N THR A 67 -16.79 -5.97 10.47
CA THR A 67 -15.73 -6.71 9.78
C THR A 67 -15.76 -8.20 10.14
N ASP A 68 -15.75 -9.08 9.14
CA ASP A 68 -15.29 -10.46 9.33
C ASP A 68 -13.75 -10.46 9.33
N TYR A 69 -13.16 -10.50 10.52
CA TYR A 69 -11.71 -10.48 10.68
C TYR A 69 -11.01 -11.74 10.17
N SER A 70 -11.71 -12.87 10.07
CA SER A 70 -11.15 -14.10 9.50
C SER A 70 -10.97 -13.96 7.99
N LEU A 71 -12.00 -13.44 7.32
CA LEU A 71 -11.93 -13.15 5.89
C LEU A 71 -10.93 -12.02 5.59
N ALA A 72 -11.02 -10.91 6.32
CA ALA A 72 -10.13 -9.76 6.11
C ALA A 72 -8.66 -10.14 6.33
N PHE A 73 -8.36 -10.95 7.35
CA PHE A 73 -7.02 -11.49 7.56
C PHE A 73 -6.51 -12.26 6.34
N LYS A 74 -7.29 -13.19 5.80
CA LYS A 74 -6.87 -13.99 4.63
C LYS A 74 -6.63 -13.12 3.40
N VAL A 75 -7.53 -12.16 3.14
CA VAL A 75 -7.41 -11.23 2.02
C VAL A 75 -6.12 -10.41 2.13
N TRP A 76 -5.88 -9.80 3.29
CA TRP A 76 -4.69 -9.00 3.51
C TRP A 76 -3.42 -9.86 3.55
N LEU A 77 -3.48 -11.09 4.05
CA LEU A 77 -2.35 -12.02 4.05
C LEU A 77 -1.93 -12.37 2.63
N ILE A 78 -2.87 -12.64 1.72
CA ILE A 78 -2.54 -12.91 0.31
C ILE A 78 -1.82 -11.70 -0.29
N ALA A 79 -2.38 -10.50 -0.15
CA ALA A 79 -1.72 -9.29 -0.67
C ALA A 79 -0.34 -9.06 -0.05
N GLY A 80 -0.21 -9.29 1.27
CA GLY A 80 1.05 -9.14 2.00
C GLY A 80 2.11 -10.13 1.54
N LEU A 81 1.74 -11.40 1.37
CA LEU A 81 2.66 -12.44 0.90
C LEU A 81 3.17 -12.18 -0.51
N VAL A 82 2.31 -11.73 -1.43
CA VAL A 82 2.76 -11.39 -2.79
C VAL A 82 3.73 -10.20 -2.76
N PHE A 83 3.46 -9.17 -1.95
CA PHE A 83 4.40 -8.05 -1.76
C PHE A 83 5.74 -8.49 -1.19
N HIS A 84 5.73 -9.37 -0.19
CA HIS A 84 6.96 -9.87 0.44
C HIS A 84 7.76 -10.80 -0.49
N LEU A 85 7.09 -11.56 -1.35
CA LEU A 85 7.76 -12.35 -2.39
C LEU A 85 8.55 -11.43 -3.32
N VAL A 86 7.96 -10.31 -3.75
CA VAL A 86 8.66 -9.31 -4.57
C VAL A 86 9.85 -8.71 -3.82
N ILE A 87 9.70 -8.36 -2.54
CA ILE A 87 10.82 -7.86 -1.72
C ILE A 87 11.94 -8.89 -1.65
N LEU A 88 11.63 -10.13 -1.31
CA LEU A 88 12.62 -11.21 -1.18
C LEU A 88 13.39 -11.43 -2.47
N VAL A 89 12.68 -11.49 -3.60
CA VAL A 89 13.31 -11.64 -4.91
C VAL A 89 14.19 -10.42 -5.20
N THR A 90 13.70 -9.20 -4.95
CA THR A 90 14.49 -7.96 -5.14
C THR A 90 15.76 -7.93 -4.29
N LEU A 91 15.66 -8.29 -3.00
CA LEU A 91 16.80 -8.36 -2.09
C LEU A 91 17.82 -9.40 -2.55
N PHE A 92 17.36 -10.54 -3.09
CA PHE A 92 18.23 -11.54 -3.70
C PHE A 92 19.03 -10.96 -4.88
N TYR A 93 18.39 -10.20 -5.79
CA TYR A 93 19.12 -9.50 -6.87
C TYR A 93 20.12 -8.47 -6.35
N ALA A 94 19.70 -7.65 -5.38
CA ALA A 94 20.56 -6.63 -4.79
C ALA A 94 21.78 -7.27 -4.11
N GLY A 95 21.58 -8.36 -3.37
CA GLY A 95 22.64 -9.12 -2.70
C GLY A 95 23.63 -9.73 -3.69
N ILE A 96 23.16 -10.32 -4.79
CA ILE A 96 24.07 -10.85 -5.80
C ILE A 96 24.83 -9.72 -6.52
N GLY A 97 24.15 -8.63 -6.89
CA GLY A 97 24.79 -7.46 -7.50
C GLY A 97 25.89 -6.87 -6.62
N LEU A 98 25.64 -6.80 -5.30
CA LEU A 98 26.63 -6.39 -4.31
C LEU A 98 27.80 -7.38 -4.23
N GLY A 99 27.54 -8.69 -4.18
CA GLY A 99 28.58 -9.73 -4.17
C GLY A 99 29.50 -9.67 -5.39
N ILE A 100 28.93 -9.45 -6.58
CA ILE A 100 29.68 -9.21 -7.82
C ILE A 100 30.57 -7.97 -7.72
N SER A 101 29.99 -6.85 -7.24
CA SER A 101 30.70 -5.57 -7.16
C SER A 101 31.90 -5.68 -6.22
N LEU A 102 31.74 -6.37 -5.09
CA LEU A 102 32.81 -6.66 -4.16
C LEU A 102 33.87 -7.57 -4.81
N ALA A 103 33.48 -8.68 -5.46
CA ALA A 103 34.43 -9.60 -6.10
C ALA A 103 35.29 -8.93 -7.19
N LYS A 104 34.69 -8.05 -8.01
CA LYS A 104 35.42 -7.22 -8.98
C LYS A 104 36.43 -6.29 -8.30
N GLY A 105 36.07 -5.72 -7.16
CA GLY A 105 36.96 -4.86 -6.36
C GLY A 105 38.18 -5.59 -5.78
N PHE A 106 38.10 -6.92 -5.60
CA PHE A 106 39.18 -7.77 -5.09
C PHE A 106 39.95 -8.53 -6.18
N GLY A 107 39.79 -8.17 -7.46
CA GLY A 107 40.57 -8.74 -8.57
C GLY A 107 40.23 -10.19 -8.92
N GLY A 108 39.08 -10.71 -8.49
CA GLY A 108 38.68 -12.10 -8.68
C GLY A 108 37.45 -12.28 -9.59
N PHE A 109 37.52 -13.32 -10.43
CA PHE A 109 36.47 -13.96 -11.24
C PHE A 109 36.20 -13.48 -12.68
N ALA A 110 36.19 -14.47 -13.58
CA ALA A 110 35.66 -14.36 -14.94
C ALA A 110 34.12 -14.26 -14.89
N MET A 111 33.62 -13.02 -14.95
CA MET A 111 32.19 -12.69 -14.90
C MET A 111 31.38 -13.20 -16.09
N ASP A 112 32.05 -13.54 -17.18
CA ASP A 112 31.43 -13.87 -18.47
C ASP A 112 30.53 -15.11 -18.39
N GLN A 113 30.82 -16.04 -17.48
CA GLN A 113 30.04 -17.26 -17.27
C GLN A 113 28.68 -17.01 -16.59
N TYR A 114 28.50 -15.87 -15.92
CA TYR A 114 27.29 -15.58 -15.15
C TYR A 114 26.36 -14.56 -15.81
N ILE A 115 26.82 -13.81 -16.83
CA ILE A 115 26.03 -12.80 -17.55
C ILE A 115 24.71 -13.40 -18.08
N GLY A 116 24.78 -14.60 -18.67
CA GLY A 116 23.59 -15.29 -19.20
C GLY A 116 22.61 -15.73 -18.11
N MET A 117 23.11 -16.12 -16.93
CA MET A 117 22.27 -16.43 -15.76
C MET A 117 21.60 -15.16 -15.22
N PHE A 118 22.32 -14.05 -15.15
CA PHE A 118 21.79 -12.75 -14.70
C PHE A 118 20.74 -12.17 -15.63
N ALA A 119 20.91 -12.30 -16.95
CA ALA A 119 19.90 -11.86 -17.91
C ALA A 119 18.58 -12.64 -17.74
N LYS A 120 18.66 -13.97 -17.60
CA LYS A 120 17.48 -14.83 -17.38
C LYS A 120 16.79 -14.54 -16.05
N LEU A 121 17.58 -14.38 -15.00
CA LEU A 121 17.10 -14.00 -13.68
C LEU A 121 16.45 -12.60 -13.73
N GLY A 122 17.12 -11.57 -14.25
CA GLY A 122 16.57 -10.23 -14.37
C GLY A 122 15.24 -10.18 -15.15
N ALA A 123 15.13 -10.95 -16.23
CA ALA A 123 13.87 -11.10 -16.96
C ALA A 123 12.75 -11.72 -16.08
N LEU A 124 13.07 -12.76 -15.29
CA LEU A 124 12.13 -13.36 -14.34
C LEU A 124 11.67 -12.33 -13.28
N LEU A 125 12.58 -11.53 -12.71
CA LEU A 125 12.20 -10.45 -11.78
C LEU A 125 11.26 -9.45 -12.44
N GLY A 126 11.57 -9.01 -13.66
CA GLY A 126 10.71 -8.08 -14.41
C GLY A 126 9.30 -8.62 -14.61
N ILE A 127 9.17 -9.90 -14.96
CA ILE A 127 7.87 -10.58 -15.10
C ILE A 127 7.15 -10.64 -13.76
N LEU A 128 7.83 -11.01 -12.67
CA LEU A 128 7.23 -11.08 -11.33
C LEU A 128 6.74 -9.72 -10.85
N LEU A 129 7.51 -8.65 -11.08
CA LEU A 129 7.13 -7.28 -10.76
C LEU A 129 5.89 -6.85 -11.56
N LEU A 130 5.82 -7.19 -12.85
CA LEU A 130 4.66 -6.90 -13.69
C LEU A 130 3.41 -7.65 -13.20
N VAL A 131 3.53 -8.94 -12.88
CA VAL A 131 2.44 -9.74 -12.33
C VAL A 131 1.96 -9.17 -10.99
N PHE A 132 2.90 -8.80 -10.12
CA PHE A 132 2.55 -8.17 -8.84
C PHE A 132 1.86 -6.82 -9.04
N PHE A 133 2.34 -5.99 -9.96
CA PHE A 133 1.72 -4.72 -10.28
C PHE A 133 0.26 -4.92 -10.73
N VAL A 134 0.03 -5.79 -11.71
CA VAL A 134 -1.33 -6.12 -12.16
C VAL A 134 -2.18 -6.69 -11.02
N PHE A 135 -1.64 -7.61 -10.23
CA PHE A 135 -2.34 -8.17 -9.07
C PHE A 135 -2.75 -7.07 -8.09
N SER A 136 -1.83 -6.20 -7.70
CA SER A 136 -2.09 -5.11 -6.76
C SER A 136 -3.19 -4.18 -7.24
N LEU A 137 -3.23 -3.85 -8.54
CA LEU A 137 -4.30 -3.07 -9.17
C LEU A 137 -5.64 -3.78 -9.12
N LEU A 138 -5.68 -5.08 -9.38
CA LEU A 138 -6.91 -5.85 -9.41
C LEU A 138 -7.44 -6.21 -8.01
N TYR A 139 -6.59 -6.16 -6.98
CA TYR A 139 -6.94 -6.61 -5.63
C TYR A 139 -7.36 -5.48 -4.69
N VAL A 140 -7.21 -4.21 -5.10
CA VAL A 140 -7.49 -3.03 -4.26
C VAL A 140 -8.91 -3.04 -3.69
N TYR A 141 -9.93 -3.32 -4.52
CA TYR A 141 -11.32 -3.34 -4.03
C TYR A 141 -11.51 -4.40 -2.94
N THR A 142 -10.98 -5.60 -3.17
CA THR A 142 -11.12 -6.74 -2.26
C THR A 142 -10.51 -6.43 -0.87
N LEU A 143 -9.38 -5.71 -0.82
CA LEU A 143 -8.77 -5.26 0.45
C LEU A 143 -9.73 -4.41 1.27
N TYR A 144 -10.29 -3.35 0.68
CA TYR A 144 -11.20 -2.44 1.38
C TYR A 144 -12.55 -3.09 1.68
N ALA A 145 -13.11 -3.84 0.72
CA ALA A 145 -14.38 -4.53 0.88
C ALA A 145 -14.35 -5.58 1.99
N SER A 146 -13.20 -6.25 2.18
CA SER A 146 -13.03 -7.21 3.28
C SER A 146 -13.11 -6.55 4.66
N VAL A 147 -12.51 -5.36 4.82
CA VAL A 147 -12.58 -4.59 6.07
C VAL A 147 -13.99 -4.06 6.31
N LEU A 148 -14.64 -3.58 5.25
CA LEU A 148 -15.98 -3.00 5.34
C LEU A 148 -17.12 -4.03 5.46
N GLY A 149 -16.80 -5.33 5.46
CA GLY A 149 -17.82 -6.40 5.51
C GLY A 149 -18.71 -6.43 4.27
N LYS A 150 -18.20 -6.00 3.12
CA LYS A 150 -18.94 -5.95 1.84
C LYS A 150 -18.79 -7.19 0.97
N ILE A 151 -17.93 -8.11 1.39
CA ILE A 151 -17.75 -9.43 0.77
C ILE A 151 -17.82 -10.51 1.86
N ASP A 152 -18.30 -11.68 1.46
CA ASP A 152 -18.46 -12.88 2.30
C ASP A 152 -17.41 -13.96 1.99
N LYS A 153 -16.70 -13.83 0.85
CA LYS A 153 -15.62 -14.70 0.42
C LYS A 153 -14.58 -13.93 -0.39
N ILE A 154 -13.38 -14.52 -0.52
CA ILE A 154 -12.31 -13.95 -1.33
C ILE A 154 -12.75 -13.95 -2.80
N LYS A 155 -13.02 -12.76 -3.32
CA LYS A 155 -13.42 -12.56 -4.71
C LYS A 155 -12.73 -11.30 -5.24
N ILE A 156 -12.08 -11.44 -6.39
CA ILE A 156 -11.52 -10.31 -7.13
C ILE A 156 -12.64 -9.69 -7.95
N GLU A 157 -12.79 -8.38 -7.88
CA GLU A 157 -13.75 -7.62 -8.69
C GLU A 157 -12.99 -6.63 -9.60
N PRO A 158 -12.44 -7.11 -10.75
CA PRO A 158 -11.51 -6.33 -11.58
C PRO A 158 -12.03 -4.94 -11.93
N LYS A 159 -13.29 -4.85 -12.37
CA LYS A 159 -13.94 -3.59 -12.75
C LYS A 159 -13.93 -2.59 -11.59
N LYS A 160 -14.37 -3.01 -10.40
CA LYS A 160 -14.42 -2.13 -9.21
C LYS A 160 -13.03 -1.76 -8.73
N SER A 161 -12.07 -2.68 -8.77
CA SER A 161 -10.68 -2.41 -8.41
C SER A 161 -10.05 -1.38 -9.34
N VAL A 162 -10.22 -1.51 -10.65
CA VAL A 162 -9.71 -0.51 -11.63
C VAL A 162 -10.31 0.87 -11.36
N TYR A 163 -11.62 0.97 -11.13
CA TYR A 163 -12.22 2.26 -10.77
C TYR A 163 -11.64 2.81 -9.48
N LEU A 164 -11.51 2.00 -8.43
CA LEU A 164 -10.92 2.44 -7.17
C LEU A 164 -9.46 2.90 -7.36
N THR A 165 -8.67 2.22 -8.18
CA THR A 165 -7.32 2.67 -8.54
C THR A 165 -7.36 4.05 -9.19
N VAL A 166 -8.27 4.31 -10.13
CA VAL A 166 -8.41 5.64 -10.76
C VAL A 166 -8.71 6.71 -9.71
N TYR A 167 -9.57 6.42 -8.75
CA TYR A 167 -9.85 7.34 -7.63
C TYR A 167 -8.58 7.64 -6.83
N PHE A 168 -7.79 6.61 -6.51
CA PHE A 168 -6.53 6.80 -5.82
C PHE A 168 -5.51 7.59 -6.64
N ILE A 169 -5.40 7.36 -7.94
CA ILE A 169 -4.48 8.12 -8.80
C ILE A 169 -4.87 9.60 -8.80
N VAL A 170 -6.14 9.92 -9.06
CA VAL A 170 -6.62 11.31 -9.11
C VAL A 170 -6.38 12.03 -7.79
N TRP A 171 -6.78 11.42 -6.67
CA TRP A 171 -6.58 12.04 -5.36
C TRP A 171 -5.12 12.09 -4.93
N SER A 172 -4.31 11.07 -5.26
CA SER A 172 -2.88 11.10 -4.95
C SER A 172 -2.15 12.20 -5.71
N ILE A 173 -2.51 12.48 -6.97
CA ILE A 173 -1.94 13.60 -7.74
C ILE A 173 -2.27 14.94 -7.05
N LEU A 174 -3.54 15.15 -6.67
CA LEU A 174 -3.96 16.37 -5.98
C LEU A 174 -3.21 16.58 -4.65
N LEU A 175 -3.08 15.52 -3.85
CA LEU A 175 -2.38 15.57 -2.57
C LEU A 175 -0.86 15.70 -2.75
N ALA A 176 -0.30 15.11 -3.82
CA ALA A 176 1.13 15.22 -4.14
C ALA A 176 1.53 16.65 -4.56
N ILE A 177 0.63 17.40 -5.22
CA ILE A 177 0.88 18.82 -5.51
C ILE A 177 1.06 19.62 -4.22
N ILE A 178 0.21 19.38 -3.21
CA ILE A 178 0.33 20.03 -1.90
C ILE A 178 1.65 19.62 -1.22
N ALA A 179 1.98 18.33 -1.26
CA ALA A 179 3.26 17.85 -0.74
C ALA A 179 4.46 18.49 -1.45
N GLY A 180 4.40 18.70 -2.76
CA GLY A 180 5.45 19.38 -3.52
C GLY A 180 5.66 20.83 -3.09
N ILE A 181 4.58 21.57 -2.85
CA ILE A 181 4.63 22.94 -2.32
C ILE A 181 5.28 22.96 -0.93
N LEU A 182 4.86 22.06 -0.03
CA LEU A 182 5.45 21.96 1.31
C LEU A 182 6.93 21.58 1.25
N GLY A 183 7.30 20.65 0.37
CA GLY A 183 8.67 20.18 0.18
C GLY A 183 9.63 21.25 -0.35
N ALA A 184 9.11 22.27 -1.04
CA ALA A 184 9.91 23.40 -1.54
C ALA A 184 10.36 24.36 -0.44
N ILE A 185 9.83 24.24 0.79
CA ILE A 185 10.19 25.11 1.91
C ILE A 185 11.61 24.73 2.40
N PRO A 186 12.58 25.67 2.40
CA PRO A 186 13.93 25.39 2.85
C PRO A 186 13.99 24.88 4.29
N PHE A 187 14.95 24.00 4.58
CA PHE A 187 15.26 23.41 5.89
C PHE A 187 14.19 22.51 6.52
N ILE A 188 12.90 22.84 6.42
CA ILE A 188 11.80 22.12 7.09
C ILE A 188 10.85 21.38 6.14
N GLY A 189 10.94 21.62 4.83
CA GLY A 189 9.98 21.09 3.84
C GLY A 189 9.77 19.57 3.91
N TRP A 190 10.84 18.79 4.05
CA TRP A 190 10.75 17.33 4.19
C TRP A 190 9.97 16.88 5.44
N ILE A 191 10.15 17.59 6.56
CA ILE A 191 9.40 17.31 7.79
C ILE A 191 7.93 17.62 7.57
N LEU A 192 7.60 18.75 6.94
CA LEU A 192 6.23 19.12 6.61
C LEU A 192 5.57 18.10 5.67
N VAL A 193 6.30 17.57 4.69
CA VAL A 193 5.82 16.51 3.81
C VAL A 193 5.49 15.24 4.60
N ILE A 194 6.37 14.80 5.49
CA ILE A 194 6.14 13.61 6.32
C ILE A 194 4.89 13.82 7.20
N VAL A 195 4.81 14.95 7.89
CA VAL A 195 3.66 15.31 8.73
C VAL A 195 2.38 15.34 7.92
N TYR A 196 2.39 15.97 6.75
CA TYR A 196 1.25 16.01 5.83
C TYR A 196 0.81 14.62 5.38
N GLN A 197 1.77 13.76 5.01
CA GLN A 197 1.45 12.41 4.56
C GLN A 197 0.79 11.58 5.66
N LEU A 198 1.38 11.59 6.86
CA LEU A 198 0.91 10.82 7.99
C LEU A 198 -0.43 11.34 8.51
N PHE A 199 -0.56 12.65 8.68
CA PHE A 199 -1.70 13.21 9.39
C PHE A 199 -2.89 13.45 8.48
N PHE A 200 -2.65 13.70 7.19
CA PHE A 200 -3.71 14.07 6.27
C PHE A 200 -3.84 13.12 5.07
N MET A 201 -2.76 12.87 4.34
CA MET A 201 -2.83 12.12 3.08
C MET A 201 -3.30 10.67 3.25
N TYR A 202 -2.63 9.89 4.12
CA TYR A 202 -2.97 8.48 4.32
C TYR A 202 -4.36 8.28 4.92
N PRO A 203 -4.78 9.03 5.96
CA PRO A 203 -6.14 8.92 6.49
C PRO A 203 -7.20 9.28 5.44
N LEU A 204 -6.97 10.35 4.67
CA LEU A 204 -7.92 10.78 3.64
C LEU A 204 -8.05 9.75 2.51
N LEU A 205 -6.93 9.20 2.00
CA LEU A 205 -6.96 8.14 1.00
C LEU A 205 -7.65 6.89 1.53
N ALA A 206 -7.46 6.53 2.80
CA ALA A 206 -8.19 5.42 3.41
C ALA A 206 -9.71 5.65 3.41
N LEU A 207 -10.18 6.88 3.67
CA LEU A 207 -11.60 7.22 3.59
C LEU A 207 -12.12 7.28 2.15
N ILE A 208 -11.32 7.73 1.18
CA ILE A 208 -11.68 7.71 -0.24
C ILE A 208 -11.97 6.27 -0.67
N GLY A 209 -11.08 5.33 -0.33
CA GLY A 209 -11.28 3.93 -0.65
C GLY A 209 -12.50 3.34 0.05
N ALA A 210 -12.71 3.68 1.32
CA ALA A 210 -13.86 3.21 2.06
C ALA A 210 -15.19 3.72 1.48
N ASN A 211 -15.30 5.02 1.22
CA ASN A 211 -16.51 5.62 0.66
C ASN A 211 -16.80 5.13 -0.76
N PHE A 212 -15.78 4.90 -1.58
CA PHE A 212 -15.97 4.27 -2.89
C PHE A 212 -16.66 2.90 -2.72
N VAL A 213 -16.10 2.03 -1.86
CA VAL A 213 -16.66 0.69 -1.64
C VAL A 213 -18.07 0.71 -1.04
N LEU A 214 -18.36 1.66 -0.15
CA LEU A 214 -19.70 1.80 0.43
C LEU A 214 -20.75 2.28 -0.58
N SER A 215 -20.32 2.90 -1.67
CA SER A 215 -21.19 3.43 -2.74
C SER A 215 -21.28 2.54 -3.98
N SER A 216 -20.52 1.43 -4.01
CA SER A 216 -20.36 0.52 -5.15
C SER A 216 -21.33 -0.65 -5.14
#